data_AF-A0AAX1KP03-F1
#
_entry.id   AF-A0AAX1KP03-F1
#
_cell.length_a   1.000
_cell.length_b   1.000
_cell.length_c   1.000
_cell.angle_alpha   90.00
_cell.angle_beta   90.00
_cell.angle_gamma   90.00
#
_symmetry.space_group_name_H-M   'P 1'
#
loop_
_entity.id
_entity.type
_entity.pdbx_description
1 polymer ?
#
loop_
_entity_poly.entity_id
_entity_poly.type
_entity_poly.pdbx_seq_one_letter_code
_entity_poly.pdbx_strand_id
1 'polypeptide(L)'
;MSGGGEAMLYPYRPAGEHRLPGLRPGCAAGPGALLGLMRDVGQLFDCEPVVLQRSDSPALLLFYPDTVFPWRDLAEVCGGALAGLEGLWPVTVYGTTARRETGELRAAVRADGAAVIRLRSVSGRPFDQLTGLCLRVEMDTPARAAAWAALCAGSARARSSAALEPAQAAALGDGLPVRRPTGSRYAYLAWEEDAGVLDALEALSARQKEALWRGFLQDGTQPMEFQWLWDAYREGAVDSLLEWELTLQLTLEALGFAVVNGAGRFTVTGPDGSARSFDLIRGGPAEKLFLKILFPLDKRE
;
A
#
# COMPACT_ATOMS: atom_id res chain seq x y z
N MET A 1 14.01 -29.99 -14.15
CA MET A 1 12.74 -29.98 -14.91
C MET A 1 11.94 -28.78 -14.43
N SER A 2 12.08 -27.64 -15.09
CA SER A 2 11.32 -26.42 -14.75
C SER A 2 10.42 -26.09 -15.92
N GLY A 3 9.14 -26.37 -15.76
CA GLY A 3 8.11 -26.16 -16.77
C GLY A 3 6.83 -25.65 -16.13
N GLY A 4 6.96 -24.71 -15.20
CA GLY A 4 5.84 -23.87 -14.75
C GLY A 4 5.73 -22.65 -15.66
N GLY A 5 5.78 -22.84 -16.98
CA GLY A 5 5.42 -21.79 -17.92
C GLY A 5 3.93 -21.65 -17.83
N GLU A 6 3.45 -20.57 -17.22
CA GLU A 6 2.05 -20.20 -17.33
C GLU A 6 1.61 -20.28 -18.79
N ALA A 7 0.58 -21.08 -19.03
CA ALA A 7 -0.07 -21.15 -20.32
C ALA A 7 -0.70 -19.77 -20.60
N MET A 8 0.04 -18.92 -21.32
CA MET A 8 -0.51 -17.72 -21.92
C MET A 8 -1.69 -18.13 -22.83
N LEU A 9 -2.76 -17.34 -22.82
CA LEU A 9 -3.97 -17.61 -23.61
C LEU A 9 -3.69 -17.73 -25.13
N TYR A 10 -2.57 -17.16 -25.60
CA TYR A 10 -2.11 -17.20 -26.99
C TYR A 10 -0.61 -16.89 -27.08
N PRO A 11 0.09 -17.33 -28.15
CA PRO A 11 1.51 -17.05 -28.33
C PRO A 11 1.77 -15.63 -28.84
N TYR A 12 2.62 -14.88 -28.14
CA TYR A 12 3.08 -13.56 -28.59
C TYR A 12 4.23 -13.67 -29.60
N ARG A 13 4.21 -12.82 -30.62
CA ARG A 13 5.26 -12.72 -31.66
C ARG A 13 6.03 -11.39 -31.53
N PRO A 14 7.33 -11.36 -31.85
CA PRO A 14 8.10 -10.11 -31.84
C PRO A 14 7.48 -9.05 -32.73
N ALA A 15 7.36 -7.83 -32.21
CA ALA A 15 6.83 -6.65 -32.91
C ALA A 15 7.87 -5.53 -33.03
N GLY A 16 8.90 -5.52 -32.18
CA GLY A 16 10.01 -4.57 -32.22
C GLY A 16 10.99 -4.74 -31.08
N GLU A 17 12.17 -4.14 -31.23
CA GLU A 17 13.15 -3.98 -30.15
C GLU A 17 13.82 -2.62 -30.30
N HIS A 18 13.87 -1.84 -29.23
CA HIS A 18 14.43 -0.50 -29.25
C HIS A 18 15.34 -0.28 -28.05
N ARG A 19 16.42 0.49 -28.24
CA ARG A 19 17.27 0.92 -27.12
C ARG A 19 16.50 1.90 -26.23
N LEU A 20 16.66 1.75 -24.92
CA LEU A 20 16.18 2.71 -23.93
C LEU A 20 17.19 3.85 -23.82
N PRO A 21 16.88 5.08 -24.29
CA PRO A 21 17.81 6.19 -24.16
C PRO A 21 17.95 6.59 -22.68
N GLY A 22 19.18 6.92 -22.25
CA GLY A 22 19.42 7.59 -20.96
C GLY A 22 19.52 6.71 -19.71
N LEU A 23 19.43 5.37 -19.82
CA LEU A 23 19.58 4.48 -18.67
C LEU A 23 21.04 4.50 -18.17
N ARG A 24 21.28 5.17 -17.03
CA ARG A 24 22.58 5.08 -16.33
C ARG A 24 22.62 3.77 -15.53
N PRO A 25 23.73 3.02 -15.56
CA PRO A 25 23.94 1.90 -14.63
C PRO A 25 23.83 2.43 -13.19
N GLY A 26 22.93 1.86 -12.39
CA GLY A 26 22.69 2.29 -11.00
C GLY A 26 21.29 2.86 -10.72
N CYS A 27 20.36 2.86 -11.69
CA CYS A 27 18.94 3.00 -11.39
C CYS A 27 18.53 2.01 -10.29
N ALA A 28 17.81 2.50 -9.26
CA ALA A 28 17.53 1.76 -8.04
C ALA A 28 17.22 0.29 -8.33
N ALA A 29 18.08 -0.61 -7.89
CA ALA A 29 17.86 -2.03 -7.96
C ALA A 29 17.16 -2.46 -6.68
N GLY A 30 16.22 -3.39 -6.79
CA GLY A 30 15.56 -3.97 -5.64
C GLY A 30 14.10 -3.55 -5.44
N PRO A 31 13.51 -3.91 -4.29
CA PRO A 31 12.10 -3.65 -3.98
C PRO A 31 11.68 -2.17 -4.12
N GLY A 32 12.55 -1.22 -3.76
CA GLY A 32 12.27 0.22 -3.90
C GLY A 32 12.02 0.68 -5.35
N ALA A 33 12.54 -0.04 -6.34
CA ALA A 33 12.29 0.25 -7.75
C ALA A 33 10.82 0.04 -8.14
N LEU A 34 10.14 -0.93 -7.51
CA LEU A 34 8.72 -1.17 -7.74
C LEU A 34 7.87 -0.04 -7.14
N LEU A 35 8.22 0.47 -5.95
CA LEU A 35 7.56 1.66 -5.39
C LEU A 35 7.75 2.88 -6.29
N GLY A 36 8.97 3.11 -6.76
CA GLY A 36 9.27 4.18 -7.72
C GLY A 36 8.43 4.03 -8.99
N LEU A 37 8.41 2.84 -9.58
CA LEU A 37 7.61 2.54 -10.77
C LEU A 37 6.12 2.83 -10.57
N MET A 38 5.55 2.41 -9.43
CA MET A 38 4.15 2.67 -9.12
C MET A 38 3.86 4.16 -9.02
N ARG A 39 4.74 4.92 -8.34
CA ARG A 39 4.60 6.36 -8.20
C ARG A 39 4.70 7.05 -9.56
N ASP A 40 5.69 6.68 -10.37
CA ASP A 40 5.94 7.28 -11.67
C ASP A 40 4.77 7.03 -12.63
N VAL A 41 4.21 5.81 -12.65
CA VAL A 41 3.00 5.49 -13.43
C VAL A 41 1.77 6.23 -12.90
N GLY A 42 1.59 6.25 -11.57
CA GLY A 42 0.47 6.95 -10.95
C GLY A 42 0.49 8.46 -11.19
N GLN A 43 1.68 9.08 -11.22
CA GLN A 43 1.87 10.48 -11.57
C GLN A 43 1.68 10.74 -13.07
N LEU A 44 2.21 9.86 -13.93
CA LEU A 44 2.11 10.01 -15.38
C LEU A 44 0.66 10.01 -15.87
N PHE A 45 -0.21 9.20 -15.24
CA PHE A 45 -1.60 9.03 -15.66
C PHE A 45 -2.63 9.62 -14.69
N ASP A 46 -2.19 10.21 -13.58
CA ASP A 46 -3.05 10.73 -12.52
C ASP A 46 -4.13 9.73 -12.04
N CYS A 47 -3.81 8.43 -12.04
CA CYS A 47 -4.72 7.35 -11.64
C CYS A 47 -4.07 6.35 -10.67
N GLU A 48 -4.89 5.68 -9.87
CA GLU A 48 -4.46 4.59 -8.99
C GLU A 48 -4.73 3.24 -9.68
N PRO A 49 -3.91 2.21 -9.42
CA PRO A 49 -4.15 0.91 -10.01
C PRO A 49 -5.33 0.21 -9.32
N VAL A 50 -6.12 -0.50 -10.11
CA VAL A 50 -6.88 -1.66 -9.63
C VAL A 50 -5.88 -2.79 -9.38
N VAL A 51 -5.73 -3.16 -8.11
CA VAL A 51 -4.81 -4.23 -7.70
C VAL A 51 -5.51 -5.58 -7.86
N LEU A 52 -4.90 -6.47 -8.63
CA LEU A 52 -5.37 -7.84 -8.83
C LEU A 52 -4.28 -8.81 -8.36
N GLN A 53 -4.58 -9.61 -7.35
CA GLN A 53 -3.68 -10.64 -6.84
C GLN A 53 -4.49 -11.83 -6.38
N ARG A 54 -4.07 -13.03 -6.80
CA ARG A 54 -4.62 -14.29 -6.32
C ARG A 54 -3.76 -14.83 -5.20
N SER A 55 -4.37 -15.24 -4.08
CA SER A 55 -3.65 -15.70 -2.88
C SER A 55 -2.65 -16.83 -3.11
N ASP A 56 -2.85 -17.67 -4.13
CA ASP A 56 -1.99 -18.80 -4.50
C ASP A 56 -0.95 -18.46 -5.59
N SER A 57 -0.95 -17.25 -6.11
CA SER A 57 -0.10 -16.82 -7.22
C SER A 57 1.00 -15.87 -6.77
N PRO A 58 2.25 -16.04 -7.28
CA PRO A 58 3.31 -15.07 -7.10
C PRO A 58 3.17 -13.84 -8.03
N ALA A 59 2.14 -13.79 -8.88
CA ALA A 59 1.92 -12.68 -9.78
C ALA A 59 1.13 -11.55 -9.09
N LEU A 60 1.66 -10.33 -9.17
CA LEU A 60 0.96 -9.09 -8.84
C LEU A 60 0.59 -8.36 -10.13
N LEU A 61 -0.67 -7.99 -10.26
CA LEU A 61 -1.17 -7.20 -11.38
C LEU A 61 -1.64 -5.83 -10.88
N LEU A 62 -1.11 -4.77 -11.48
CA LEU A 62 -1.50 -3.38 -11.24
C LEU A 62 -2.12 -2.83 -12.52
N PHE A 63 -3.44 -2.72 -12.54
CA PHE A 63 -4.21 -2.39 -13.73
C PHE A 63 -4.74 -0.96 -13.69
N TYR A 64 -4.40 -0.16 -14.70
CA TYR A 64 -4.80 1.23 -14.87
C TYR A 64 -5.74 1.31 -16.08
N PRO A 65 -7.06 1.11 -15.90
CA PRO A 65 -7.99 0.90 -17.00
C PRO A 65 -8.11 2.11 -17.94
N ASP A 66 -8.12 3.31 -17.36
CA ASP A 66 -8.44 4.56 -18.06
C ASP A 66 -7.16 5.27 -18.56
N THR A 67 -6.25 4.49 -19.14
CA THR A 67 -4.97 4.98 -19.63
C THR A 67 -4.81 4.79 -21.12
N VAL A 68 -4.17 5.77 -21.75
CA VAL A 68 -3.78 5.71 -23.15
C VAL A 68 -2.36 6.27 -23.23
N PHE A 69 -1.44 5.49 -23.80
CA PHE A 69 -0.02 5.85 -23.74
C PHE A 69 0.75 5.40 -24.98
N PRO A 70 1.61 6.26 -25.53
CA PRO A 70 2.71 5.83 -26.38
C PRO A 70 3.69 5.00 -25.56
N TRP A 71 4.16 3.88 -26.11
CA TRP A 71 5.12 3.05 -25.36
C TRP A 71 6.44 3.77 -25.10
N ARG A 72 6.81 4.73 -25.96
CA ARG A 72 8.06 5.50 -25.85
C ARG A 72 8.06 6.42 -24.64
N ASP A 73 6.94 7.08 -24.37
CA ASP A 73 6.79 7.99 -23.23
C ASP A 73 6.86 7.18 -21.93
N LEU A 74 6.19 6.03 -21.87
CA LEU A 74 6.33 5.10 -20.74
C LEU A 74 7.77 4.62 -20.58
N ALA A 75 8.45 4.30 -21.68
CA ALA A 75 9.83 3.83 -21.66
C ALA A 75 10.82 4.92 -21.21
N GLU A 76 10.55 6.18 -21.53
CA GLU A 76 11.35 7.33 -21.09
C GLU A 76 11.22 7.56 -19.59
N VAL A 77 9.99 7.52 -19.06
CA VAL A 77 9.72 7.75 -17.63
C VAL A 77 10.08 6.53 -16.78
N CYS A 78 9.60 5.34 -17.17
CA CYS A 78 9.64 4.14 -16.33
C CYS A 78 10.71 3.12 -16.77
N GLY A 79 11.40 3.32 -17.90
CA GLY A 79 12.32 2.33 -18.46
C GLY A 79 13.46 1.95 -17.52
N GLY A 80 13.97 2.92 -16.74
CA GLY A 80 14.98 2.71 -15.70
C GLY A 80 14.53 1.70 -14.64
N ALA A 81 13.34 1.92 -14.06
CA ALA A 81 12.79 1.05 -13.04
C ALA A 81 12.44 -0.35 -13.60
N LEU A 82 11.86 -0.41 -14.81
CA LEU A 82 11.55 -1.67 -15.49
C LEU A 82 12.82 -2.51 -15.72
N ALA A 83 13.91 -1.88 -16.18
CA ALA A 83 15.18 -2.58 -16.40
C ALA A 83 15.85 -3.00 -15.08
N GLY A 84 15.78 -2.16 -14.04
CA GLY A 84 16.35 -2.45 -12.72
C GLY A 84 15.63 -3.60 -11.99
N LEU A 85 14.35 -3.79 -12.27
CA LEU A 85 13.55 -4.87 -11.68
C LEU A 85 13.76 -6.23 -12.36
N GLU A 86 14.17 -6.29 -13.63
CA GLU A 86 14.28 -7.55 -14.40
C GLU A 86 15.17 -8.61 -13.71
N GLY A 87 16.20 -8.18 -12.98
CA GLY A 87 17.09 -9.07 -12.22
C GLY A 87 16.54 -9.55 -10.86
N LEU A 88 15.45 -8.94 -10.38
CA LEU A 88 14.80 -9.27 -9.12
C LEU A 88 13.40 -9.88 -9.34
N TRP A 89 12.49 -9.10 -9.93
CA TRP A 89 11.11 -9.47 -10.23
C TRP A 89 10.80 -9.10 -11.68
N PRO A 90 10.67 -10.07 -12.59
CA PRO A 90 10.34 -9.79 -13.99
C PRO A 90 9.06 -8.97 -14.10
N VAL A 91 9.14 -7.84 -14.81
CA VAL A 91 7.98 -6.97 -15.04
C VAL A 91 7.59 -7.01 -16.50
N THR A 92 6.32 -7.31 -16.73
CA THR A 92 5.71 -7.25 -18.05
C THR A 92 4.66 -6.17 -18.09
N VAL A 93 4.74 -5.27 -19.07
CA VAL A 93 3.69 -4.26 -19.29
C VAL A 93 2.77 -4.74 -20.40
N TYR A 94 1.47 -4.72 -20.15
CA TYR A 94 0.46 -5.02 -21.14
C TYR A 94 -0.38 -3.79 -21.47
N GLY A 95 -0.97 -3.82 -22.66
CA GLY A 95 -2.08 -2.96 -23.02
C GLY A 95 -2.75 -3.43 -24.30
N THR A 96 -3.85 -2.79 -24.66
CA THR A 96 -4.59 -3.08 -25.88
C THR A 96 -4.08 -2.19 -27.01
N THR A 97 -3.64 -2.78 -28.12
CA THR A 97 -3.22 -2.05 -29.31
C THR A 97 -4.43 -1.54 -30.10
N ALA A 98 -4.23 -0.62 -31.06
CA ALA A 98 -5.28 -0.16 -31.97
C ALA A 98 -5.95 -1.30 -32.79
N ARG A 99 -5.31 -2.46 -32.91
CA ARG A 99 -5.87 -3.65 -33.58
C ARG A 99 -6.72 -4.53 -32.66
N ARG A 100 -7.00 -4.07 -31.43
CA ARG A 100 -7.77 -4.80 -30.41
C ARG A 100 -7.16 -6.14 -30.02
N GLU A 101 -5.83 -6.20 -30.06
CA GLU A 101 -5.04 -7.32 -29.52
C GLU A 101 -4.13 -6.81 -28.41
N THR A 102 -3.70 -7.73 -27.55
CA THR A 102 -2.76 -7.42 -26.48
C THR A 102 -1.37 -7.18 -27.04
N GLY A 103 -0.80 -6.03 -26.66
CA GLY A 103 0.62 -5.72 -26.80
C GLY A 103 1.33 -5.94 -25.47
N GLU A 104 2.59 -6.33 -25.55
CA GLU A 104 3.48 -6.63 -24.43
C GLU A 104 4.76 -5.82 -24.58
N LEU A 105 5.23 -5.23 -23.48
CA LEU A 105 6.55 -4.62 -23.38
C LEU A 105 7.32 -5.28 -22.24
N ARG A 106 8.60 -5.56 -22.48
CA ARG A 106 9.55 -5.94 -21.43
C ARG A 106 10.84 -5.18 -21.59
N ALA A 107 11.34 -4.62 -20.49
CA ALA A 107 12.71 -4.14 -20.43
C ALA A 107 13.67 -5.32 -20.32
N ALA A 108 14.86 -5.19 -20.90
CA ALA A 108 15.92 -6.18 -20.77
C ALA A 108 17.27 -5.47 -20.88
N VAL A 109 18.29 -6.04 -20.25
CA VAL A 109 19.68 -5.61 -20.43
C VAL A 109 20.37 -6.61 -21.36
N ARG A 110 20.91 -6.13 -22.48
CA ARG A 110 21.67 -6.95 -23.43
C ARG A 110 23.04 -7.33 -22.86
N ALA A 111 23.69 -8.31 -23.47
CA ALA A 111 25.04 -8.76 -23.08
C ALA A 111 26.11 -7.66 -23.20
N ASP A 112 25.89 -6.65 -24.07
CA ASP A 112 26.74 -5.47 -24.20
C ASP A 112 26.45 -4.39 -23.13
N GLY A 113 25.57 -4.68 -22.18
CA GLY A 113 25.13 -3.76 -21.12
C GLY A 113 24.07 -2.76 -21.56
N ALA A 114 23.64 -2.77 -22.83
CA ALA A 114 22.64 -1.83 -23.31
C ALA A 114 21.22 -2.24 -22.83
N ALA A 115 20.54 -1.31 -22.17
CA ALA A 115 19.13 -1.48 -21.85
C ALA A 115 18.26 -1.33 -23.11
N VAL A 116 17.35 -2.27 -23.31
CA VAL A 116 16.39 -2.30 -24.42
C VAL A 116 14.99 -2.54 -23.92
N ILE A 117 14.01 -2.12 -24.72
CA ILE A 117 12.63 -2.51 -24.57
C ILE A 117 12.22 -3.37 -25.76
N ARG A 118 11.66 -4.54 -25.45
CA ARG A 118 11.16 -5.52 -26.42
C ARG A 118 9.66 -5.42 -26.49
N LEU A 119 9.15 -5.34 -27.71
CA LEU A 119 7.72 -5.27 -27.99
C LEU A 119 7.28 -6.59 -28.61
N ARG A 120 6.17 -7.12 -28.11
CA ARG A 120 5.50 -8.29 -28.69
C ARG A 120 4.00 -8.03 -28.81
N SER A 121 3.36 -8.66 -29.77
CA SER A 121 1.91 -8.64 -29.95
C SER A 121 1.44 -10.01 -30.41
N VAL A 122 0.13 -10.28 -30.35
CA VAL A 122 -0.42 -11.56 -30.81
C VAL A 122 -0.13 -11.77 -32.30
N SER A 123 -0.31 -10.72 -33.11
CA SER A 123 -0.05 -10.74 -34.55
C SER A 123 1.44 -10.59 -34.93
N GLY A 124 2.28 -10.03 -34.05
CA GLY A 124 3.65 -9.62 -34.35
C GLY A 124 3.75 -8.32 -35.15
N ARG A 125 2.63 -7.61 -35.34
CA ARG A 125 2.64 -6.30 -36.00
C ARG A 125 3.15 -5.22 -35.04
N PRO A 126 3.92 -4.24 -35.55
CA PRO A 126 4.31 -3.06 -34.78
C PRO A 126 3.10 -2.27 -34.27
N PHE A 127 3.28 -1.61 -33.13
CA PHE A 127 2.35 -0.70 -32.49
C PHE A 127 3.13 0.40 -31.77
N ASP A 128 2.55 1.60 -31.68
CA ASP A 128 3.17 2.75 -31.03
C ASP A 128 2.42 3.21 -29.78
N GLN A 129 1.13 2.90 -29.69
CA GLN A 129 0.23 3.35 -28.63
C GLN A 129 -0.63 2.19 -28.12
N LEU A 130 -0.91 2.21 -26.82
CA LEU A 130 -1.71 1.21 -26.11
C LEU A 130 -2.79 1.89 -25.25
N THR A 131 -3.82 1.12 -24.93
CA THR A 131 -4.92 1.51 -24.03
C THR A 131 -5.06 0.49 -22.91
N GLY A 132 -5.27 0.95 -21.67
CA GLY A 132 -5.39 0.12 -20.48
C GLY A 132 -4.05 -0.53 -20.11
N LEU A 133 -3.23 0.19 -19.36
CA LEU A 133 -1.93 -0.26 -18.88
C LEU A 133 -2.11 -1.30 -17.78
N CYS A 134 -1.43 -2.43 -17.89
CA CYS A 134 -1.30 -3.38 -16.79
C CYS A 134 0.17 -3.67 -16.55
N LEU A 135 0.65 -3.45 -15.33
CA LEU A 135 1.94 -3.98 -14.88
C LEU A 135 1.68 -5.37 -14.30
N ARG A 136 2.47 -6.34 -14.75
CA ARG A 136 2.49 -7.68 -14.19
C ARG A 136 3.88 -7.94 -13.63
N VAL A 137 3.96 -8.16 -12.33
CA VAL A 137 5.21 -8.38 -11.60
C VAL A 137 5.22 -9.83 -11.13
N GLU A 138 6.22 -10.59 -11.58
CA GLU A 138 6.46 -11.96 -11.13
C GLU A 138 7.36 -11.95 -9.90
N MET A 139 6.78 -12.24 -8.73
CA MET A 139 7.52 -12.30 -7.48
C MET A 139 8.03 -13.71 -7.20
N ASP A 140 8.84 -13.85 -6.15
CA ASP A 140 9.41 -15.15 -5.75
C ASP A 140 8.40 -16.03 -4.99
N THR A 141 7.45 -15.43 -4.28
CA THR A 141 6.48 -16.14 -3.45
C THR A 141 5.09 -15.49 -3.52
N PRO A 142 4.00 -16.29 -3.39
CA PRO A 142 2.65 -15.76 -3.25
C PRO A 142 2.48 -14.85 -2.02
N ALA A 143 3.18 -15.14 -0.92
CA ALA A 143 3.16 -14.31 0.28
C ALA A 143 3.72 -12.91 0.02
N ARG A 144 4.80 -12.80 -0.76
CA ARG A 144 5.35 -11.51 -1.17
C ARG A 144 4.39 -10.78 -2.12
N ALA A 145 3.81 -11.47 -3.09
CA ALA A 145 2.79 -10.88 -3.98
C ALA A 145 1.60 -10.33 -3.20
N ALA A 146 1.11 -11.06 -2.21
CA ALA A 146 0.02 -10.61 -1.33
C ALA A 146 0.41 -9.39 -0.47
N ALA A 147 1.64 -9.37 0.06
CA ALA A 147 2.12 -8.23 0.85
C ALA A 147 2.22 -6.95 0.01
N TRP A 148 2.75 -7.06 -1.21
CA TRP A 148 2.77 -5.94 -2.15
C TRP A 148 1.37 -5.54 -2.62
N ALA A 149 0.47 -6.49 -2.88
CA ALA A 149 -0.91 -6.19 -3.25
C ALA A 149 -1.61 -5.36 -2.16
N ALA A 150 -1.46 -5.75 -0.89
CA ALA A 150 -2.01 -5.00 0.24
C ALA A 150 -1.41 -3.60 0.35
N LEU A 151 -0.10 -3.46 0.13
CA LEU A 151 0.57 -2.16 0.10
C LEU A 151 0.02 -1.28 -1.03
N CYS A 152 -0.09 -1.81 -2.25
CA CYS A 152 -0.59 -1.09 -3.42
C CYS A 152 -2.06 -0.66 -3.28
N ALA A 153 -2.88 -1.48 -2.63
CA ALA A 153 -4.30 -1.19 -2.42
C ALA A 153 -4.53 -0.16 -1.29
N GLY A 154 -3.61 -0.07 -0.32
CA GLY A 154 -3.68 0.87 0.80
C GLY A 154 -2.95 2.20 0.59
N SER A 155 -2.01 2.24 -0.35
CA SER A 155 -1.23 3.43 -0.71
C SER A 155 -2.08 4.38 -1.57
N ALA A 156 -2.85 5.25 -0.91
CA ALA A 156 -3.43 6.39 -1.60
C ALA A 156 -2.28 7.28 -2.13
N ARG A 157 -2.42 7.82 -3.35
CA ARG A 157 -1.42 8.67 -4.04
C ARG A 157 -0.88 9.83 -3.18
N ALA A 158 -1.68 10.27 -2.20
CA ALA A 158 -1.40 11.41 -1.34
C ALA A 158 -0.60 11.10 -0.06
N ARG A 159 -0.38 9.82 0.30
CA ARG A 159 0.31 9.49 1.55
C ARG A 159 1.84 9.55 1.35
N SER A 160 2.58 9.76 2.43
CA SER A 160 4.05 9.70 2.50
C SER A 160 4.55 8.33 3.04
N SER A 161 3.60 7.50 3.47
CA SER A 161 3.84 6.33 4.33
C SER A 161 2.74 5.27 4.20
N ALA A 162 3.04 4.05 4.67
CA ALA A 162 2.11 2.95 4.76
C ALA A 162 2.31 2.16 6.07
N ALA A 163 1.21 1.86 6.77
CA ALA A 163 1.20 1.01 7.96
C ALA A 163 1.08 -0.46 7.53
N LEU A 164 1.97 -1.30 8.03
CA LEU A 164 2.13 -2.69 7.63
C LEU A 164 1.96 -3.63 8.82
N GLU A 165 1.25 -4.72 8.61
CA GLU A 165 1.30 -5.84 9.55
C GLU A 165 2.73 -6.39 9.62
N PRO A 166 3.20 -6.88 10.79
CA PRO A 166 4.56 -7.41 10.93
C PRO A 166 4.92 -8.49 9.89
N ALA A 167 3.96 -9.37 9.57
CA ALA A 167 4.13 -10.40 8.55
C ALA A 167 4.24 -9.82 7.13
N GLN A 168 3.46 -8.77 6.81
CA GLN A 168 3.56 -8.07 5.53
C GLN A 168 4.92 -7.37 5.39
N ALA A 169 5.35 -6.67 6.44
CA ALA A 169 6.64 -5.98 6.48
C ALA A 169 7.84 -6.95 6.30
N ALA A 170 7.73 -8.17 6.82
CA ALA A 170 8.73 -9.21 6.59
C ALA A 170 8.71 -9.75 5.15
N ALA A 171 7.54 -9.80 4.51
CA ALA A 171 7.37 -10.36 3.17
C ALA A 171 7.78 -9.39 2.03
N LEU A 172 7.72 -8.07 2.24
CA LEU A 172 8.05 -7.07 1.22
C LEU A 172 9.52 -7.13 0.74
N GLY A 173 10.42 -7.66 1.56
CA GLY A 173 11.85 -7.81 1.26
C GLY A 173 12.72 -6.67 1.81
N ASP A 174 14.04 -6.90 1.77
CA ASP A 174 15.04 -5.95 2.24
C ASP A 174 15.22 -4.76 1.28
N GLY A 175 15.79 -3.65 1.77
CA GLY A 175 16.07 -2.46 0.97
C GLY A 175 14.89 -1.47 0.86
N LEU A 176 13.79 -1.74 1.56
CA LEU A 176 12.74 -0.75 1.80
C LEU A 176 12.97 -0.02 3.14
N PRO A 177 12.68 1.30 3.21
CA PRO A 177 12.75 2.10 4.44
C PRO A 177 11.60 1.76 5.41
N VAL A 178 11.58 0.53 5.93
CA VAL A 178 10.58 0.05 6.89
C VAL A 178 11.07 0.24 8.31
N ARG A 179 10.36 1.08 9.07
CA ARG A 179 10.60 1.35 10.48
C ARG A 179 9.76 0.42 11.35
N ARG A 180 10.34 -0.05 12.46
CA ARG A 180 9.67 -0.90 13.46
C ARG A 180 9.82 -0.29 14.86
N PRO A 181 9.04 0.76 15.18
CA PRO A 181 9.19 1.44 16.46
C PRO A 181 8.87 0.50 17.63
N THR A 182 9.66 0.59 18.71
CA THR A 182 9.45 -0.25 19.90
C THR A 182 8.07 0.01 20.51
N GLY A 183 7.33 -1.05 20.81
CA GLY A 183 5.99 -0.96 21.41
C GLY A 183 4.87 -0.61 20.42
N SER A 184 5.20 -0.39 19.15
CA SER A 184 4.24 -0.24 18.05
C SER A 184 3.61 -1.58 17.69
N ARG A 185 2.33 -1.58 17.30
CA ARG A 185 1.67 -2.77 16.76
C ARG A 185 2.09 -3.02 15.31
N TYR A 186 2.24 -1.95 14.54
CA TYR A 186 2.54 -2.01 13.11
C TYR A 186 3.99 -1.61 12.81
N ALA A 187 4.46 -2.02 11.64
CA ALA A 187 5.64 -1.45 11.01
C ALA A 187 5.21 -0.33 10.06
N TYR A 188 6.09 0.62 9.77
CA TYR A 188 5.77 1.76 8.90
C TYR A 188 6.80 1.88 7.80
N LEU A 189 6.34 1.72 6.56
CA LEU A 189 7.10 2.09 5.37
C LEU A 189 6.96 3.60 5.17
N ALA A 190 8.07 4.28 4.92
CA ALA A 190 8.07 5.71 4.59
C ALA A 190 8.90 5.95 3.33
N TRP A 191 8.30 6.53 2.30
CA TRP A 191 9.03 6.83 1.06
C TRP A 191 9.66 8.22 1.04
N GLU A 192 9.25 9.11 1.94
CA GLU A 192 9.93 10.38 2.20
C GLU A 192 10.86 10.26 3.42
N GLU A 193 12.04 10.87 3.35
CA GLU A 193 13.06 10.80 4.41
C GLU A 193 12.62 11.49 5.72
N ASP A 194 11.73 12.48 5.63
CA ASP A 194 11.24 13.29 6.74
C ASP A 194 9.91 12.81 7.33
N ALA A 195 9.32 11.74 6.79
CA ALA A 195 8.06 11.21 7.28
C ALA A 195 8.12 10.95 8.80
N GLY A 196 7.22 11.57 9.55
CA GLY A 196 7.20 11.55 11.01
C GLY A 196 6.16 10.61 11.60
N VAL A 197 5.84 10.87 12.87
CA VAL A 197 4.81 10.15 13.62
C VAL A 197 3.40 10.45 13.09
N LEU A 198 3.15 11.68 12.66
CA LEU A 198 1.84 12.06 12.09
C LEU A 198 1.58 11.30 10.80
N ASP A 199 2.56 11.22 9.91
CA ASP A 199 2.48 10.40 8.70
C ASP A 199 2.20 8.93 9.02
N ALA A 200 2.80 8.38 10.07
CA ALA A 200 2.53 7.02 10.50
C ALA A 200 1.07 6.84 10.97
N LEU A 201 0.52 7.80 11.71
CA LEU A 201 -0.89 7.78 12.15
C LEU A 201 -1.86 7.91 10.98
N GLU A 202 -1.56 8.78 10.01
CA GLU A 202 -2.38 8.97 8.80
C GLU A 202 -2.35 7.77 7.85
N ALA A 203 -1.27 6.99 7.89
CA ALA A 203 -1.14 5.74 7.13
C ALA A 203 -1.97 4.58 7.68
N LEU A 204 -2.46 4.66 8.92
CA LEU A 204 -3.32 3.63 9.48
C LEU A 204 -4.65 3.59 8.72
N SER A 205 -4.97 2.43 8.17
CA SER A 205 -6.31 2.16 7.63
C SER A 205 -7.37 2.09 8.73
N ALA A 206 -8.64 2.29 8.38
CA ALA A 206 -9.76 2.11 9.29
C ALA A 206 -9.76 0.72 9.97
N ARG A 207 -9.41 -0.35 9.21
CA ARG A 207 -9.30 -1.71 9.75
C ARG A 207 -8.18 -1.84 10.80
N GLN A 208 -7.06 -1.16 10.58
CA GLN A 208 -5.95 -1.16 11.54
C GLN A 208 -6.31 -0.37 12.81
N LYS A 209 -7.03 0.75 12.69
CA LYS A 209 -7.59 1.51 13.82
C LYS A 209 -8.58 0.67 14.63
N GLU A 210 -9.49 -0.04 13.95
CA GLU A 210 -10.42 -1.00 14.59
C GLU A 210 -9.65 -2.09 15.36
N ALA A 211 -8.59 -2.66 14.77
CA ALA A 211 -7.78 -3.68 15.42
C ALA A 211 -7.04 -3.15 16.67
N LEU A 212 -6.60 -1.88 16.66
CA LEU A 212 -6.03 -1.22 17.83
C LEU A 212 -7.08 -1.08 18.95
N TRP A 213 -8.28 -0.58 18.61
CA TRP A 213 -9.39 -0.45 19.57
C TRP A 213 -9.81 -1.79 20.14
N ARG A 214 -9.90 -2.82 19.30
CA ARG A 214 -10.24 -4.18 19.69
C ARG A 214 -9.24 -4.74 20.70
N GLY A 215 -7.94 -4.61 20.41
CA GLY A 215 -6.89 -5.03 21.34
C GLY A 215 -6.90 -4.26 22.67
N PHE A 216 -7.30 -2.99 22.66
CA PHE A 216 -7.47 -2.22 23.89
C PHE A 216 -8.69 -2.71 24.70
N LEU A 217 -9.86 -2.88 24.07
CA LEU A 217 -11.11 -3.20 24.75
C LEU A 217 -11.16 -4.65 25.29
N GLN A 218 -10.54 -5.58 24.56
CA GLN A 218 -10.50 -7.00 24.93
C GLN A 218 -9.34 -7.31 25.88
N ASP A 219 -8.14 -6.88 25.52
CA ASP A 219 -6.90 -7.33 26.18
C ASP A 219 -6.23 -6.23 27.03
N GLY A 220 -6.74 -5.00 27.01
CA GLY A 220 -6.13 -3.86 27.70
C GLY A 220 -4.82 -3.39 27.06
N THR A 221 -4.52 -3.81 25.83
CA THR A 221 -3.26 -3.42 25.16
C THR A 221 -3.26 -1.94 24.80
N GLN A 222 -2.11 -1.29 24.98
CA GLN A 222 -1.92 0.13 24.66
C GLN A 222 -0.66 0.32 23.84
N PRO A 223 -0.68 -0.09 22.55
CA PRO A 223 0.46 0.07 21.66
C PRO A 223 0.76 1.55 21.40
N MET A 224 1.97 1.82 20.91
CA MET A 224 2.53 3.16 20.78
C MET A 224 1.68 4.10 19.91
N GLU A 225 0.90 3.58 18.97
CA GLU A 225 -0.04 4.35 18.17
C GLU A 225 -1.01 5.20 19.00
N PHE A 226 -1.47 4.70 20.16
CA PHE A 226 -2.30 5.49 21.07
C PHE A 226 -1.52 6.59 21.77
N GLN A 227 -0.25 6.35 22.12
CA GLN A 227 0.61 7.37 22.70
C GLN A 227 0.85 8.51 21.70
N TRP A 228 1.20 8.15 20.47
CA TRP A 228 1.40 9.10 19.37
C TRP A 228 0.16 9.94 19.11
N LEU A 229 -1.01 9.30 19.01
CA LEU A 229 -2.26 10.02 18.77
C LEU A 229 -2.61 10.94 19.94
N TRP A 230 -2.37 10.51 21.18
CA TRP A 230 -2.65 11.31 22.37
C TRP A 230 -1.75 12.55 22.46
N ASP A 231 -0.45 12.41 22.20
CA ASP A 231 0.49 13.54 22.21
C ASP A 231 0.16 14.52 21.08
N ALA A 232 -0.06 14.02 19.86
CA ALA A 232 -0.44 14.84 18.73
C ALA A 232 -1.78 15.57 18.96
N TYR A 233 -2.76 14.90 19.57
CA TYR A 233 -4.03 15.52 19.96
C TYR A 233 -3.83 16.66 20.97
N ARG A 234 -2.98 16.45 21.99
CA ARG A 234 -2.70 17.46 23.02
C ARG A 234 -1.95 18.66 22.50
N GLU A 235 -1.06 18.45 21.54
CA GLU A 235 -0.27 19.49 20.89
C GLU A 235 -1.09 20.26 19.83
N GLY A 236 -2.31 19.81 19.52
CA GLY A 236 -3.14 20.41 18.47
C GLY A 236 -2.64 20.10 17.06
N ALA A 237 -1.85 19.04 16.89
CA ALA A 237 -1.29 18.62 15.61
C ALA A 237 -2.23 17.68 14.81
N VAL A 238 -3.35 17.25 15.39
CA VAL A 238 -4.37 16.43 14.72
C VAL A 238 -5.60 17.27 14.45
N ASP A 239 -5.93 17.46 13.18
CA ASP A 239 -7.08 18.26 12.75
C ASP A 239 -8.42 17.59 13.08
N SER A 240 -8.47 16.26 13.06
CA SER A 240 -9.71 15.51 13.27
C SER A 240 -9.48 14.13 13.88
N LEU A 241 -10.32 13.76 14.86
CA LEU A 241 -10.42 12.42 15.42
C LEU A 241 -11.53 11.58 14.79
N LEU A 242 -12.22 12.08 13.75
CA LEU A 242 -13.44 11.46 13.23
C LEU A 242 -13.24 10.00 12.81
N GLU A 243 -12.17 9.67 12.08
CA GLU A 243 -11.94 8.27 11.67
C GLU A 243 -11.64 7.35 12.87
N TRP A 244 -10.97 7.88 13.90
CA TRP A 244 -10.74 7.16 15.16
C TRP A 244 -12.03 6.95 15.94
N GLU A 245 -12.94 7.92 15.95
CA GLU A 245 -14.26 7.81 16.53
C GLU A 245 -15.13 6.78 15.79
N LEU A 246 -15.23 6.86 14.47
CA LEU A 246 -16.04 5.94 13.67
C LEU A 246 -15.56 4.49 13.84
N THR A 247 -14.24 4.27 13.83
CA THR A 247 -13.68 2.94 14.06
C THR A 247 -13.87 2.46 15.49
N LEU A 248 -13.86 3.34 16.49
CA LEU A 248 -14.22 3.01 17.86
C LEU A 248 -15.69 2.59 17.96
N GLN A 249 -16.62 3.34 17.37
CA GLN A 249 -18.05 3.03 17.37
C GLN A 249 -18.33 1.64 16.77
N LEU A 250 -17.77 1.35 15.60
CA LEU A 250 -17.87 0.04 14.95
C LEU A 250 -17.28 -1.08 15.83
N THR A 251 -16.17 -0.81 16.51
CA THR A 251 -15.55 -1.79 17.41
C THR A 251 -16.43 -2.07 18.63
N LEU A 252 -17.00 -1.03 19.25
CA LEU A 252 -17.89 -1.16 20.41
C LEU A 252 -19.14 -1.98 20.05
N GLU A 253 -19.76 -1.67 18.90
CA GLU A 253 -20.90 -2.41 18.38
C GLU A 253 -20.54 -3.89 18.13
N ALA A 254 -19.45 -4.15 17.41
CA ALA A 254 -19.01 -5.51 17.09
C ALA A 254 -18.66 -6.34 18.34
N LEU A 255 -18.20 -5.70 19.40
CA LEU A 255 -17.85 -6.34 20.67
C LEU A 255 -19.01 -6.37 21.68
N GLY A 256 -20.18 -5.79 21.37
CA GLY A 256 -21.33 -5.75 22.27
C GLY A 256 -21.14 -4.85 23.50
N PHE A 257 -20.31 -3.82 23.41
CA PHE A 257 -20.18 -2.82 24.47
C PHE A 257 -21.35 -1.85 24.43
N ALA A 258 -21.94 -1.57 25.59
CA ALA A 258 -22.93 -0.51 25.74
C ALA A 258 -22.29 0.73 26.36
N VAL A 259 -22.43 1.87 25.70
CA VAL A 259 -22.02 3.17 26.22
C VAL A 259 -23.25 4.01 26.47
N VAL A 260 -23.47 4.39 27.72
CA VAL A 260 -24.48 5.39 28.07
C VAL A 260 -23.75 6.69 28.37
N ASN A 261 -24.00 7.71 27.55
CA ASN A 261 -23.54 9.07 27.77
C ASN A 261 -24.76 9.98 27.91
N GLY A 262 -25.10 10.36 29.15
CA GLY A 262 -26.25 11.21 29.45
C GLY A 262 -25.97 12.17 30.59
N ALA A 263 -26.90 13.11 30.83
CA ALA A 263 -26.77 14.15 31.85
C ALA A 263 -26.52 13.55 33.25
N GLY A 264 -25.25 13.55 33.66
CA GLY A 264 -24.80 13.10 34.98
C GLY A 264 -24.55 11.60 35.12
N ARG A 265 -24.63 10.80 34.05
CA ARG A 265 -24.30 9.36 34.13
C ARG A 265 -23.53 8.89 32.89
N PHE A 266 -22.32 8.41 33.14
CA PHE A 266 -21.53 7.66 32.19
C PHE A 266 -21.36 6.22 32.68
N THR A 267 -21.73 5.28 31.84
CA THR A 267 -21.44 3.87 32.08
C THR A 267 -21.00 3.23 30.80
N VAL A 268 -19.83 2.60 30.83
CA VAL A 268 -19.41 1.64 29.81
C VAL A 268 -19.65 0.27 30.39
N THR A 269 -20.41 -0.54 29.66
CA THR A 269 -20.73 -1.90 30.05
C THR A 269 -20.14 -2.84 29.00
N GLY A 270 -19.33 -3.79 29.45
CA GLY A 270 -18.79 -4.84 28.59
C GLY A 270 -19.88 -5.83 28.14
N PRO A 271 -19.56 -6.73 27.19
CA PRO A 271 -20.51 -7.71 26.67
C PRO A 271 -21.03 -8.70 27.72
N ASP A 272 -20.31 -8.87 28.82
CA ASP A 272 -20.70 -9.70 29.97
C ASP A 272 -21.61 -8.98 30.97
N GLY A 273 -21.97 -7.71 30.70
CA GLY A 273 -22.74 -6.88 31.62
C GLY A 273 -21.90 -6.21 32.71
N SER A 274 -20.58 -6.41 32.73
CA SER A 274 -19.69 -5.80 33.72
C SER A 274 -19.47 -4.31 33.43
N ALA A 275 -19.46 -3.48 34.49
CA ALA A 275 -19.08 -2.09 34.35
C ALA A 275 -17.56 -1.98 34.09
N ARG A 276 -17.17 -1.19 33.09
CA ARG A 276 -15.78 -0.86 32.78
C ARG A 276 -15.48 0.56 33.24
N SER A 277 -14.35 0.73 33.93
CA SER A 277 -13.86 2.03 34.40
C SER A 277 -12.58 2.37 33.66
N PHE A 278 -12.46 3.65 33.25
CA PHE A 278 -11.29 4.20 32.57
C PHE A 278 -10.93 5.54 33.25
N ASP A 279 -9.64 5.91 33.25
CA ASP A 279 -9.16 7.09 33.98
C ASP A 279 -8.45 8.09 33.05
N LEU A 280 -8.94 9.34 32.99
CA LEU A 280 -8.33 10.39 32.16
C LEU A 280 -7.00 10.91 32.72
N ILE A 281 -6.79 10.82 34.03
CA ILE A 281 -5.60 11.34 34.72
C ILE A 281 -4.52 10.26 34.80
N ARG A 282 -4.87 9.09 35.33
CA ARG A 282 -3.93 7.99 35.61
C ARG A 282 -3.94 6.90 34.55
N GLY A 283 -4.95 6.86 33.68
CA GLY A 283 -5.05 5.86 32.63
C GLY A 283 -4.00 6.04 31.55
N GLY A 284 -3.78 4.98 30.78
CA GLY A 284 -2.89 5.03 29.64
C GLY A 284 -3.47 5.84 28.46
N PRO A 285 -2.68 6.04 27.39
CA PRO A 285 -3.09 6.86 26.24
C PRO A 285 -4.39 6.40 25.57
N ALA A 286 -4.61 5.08 25.46
CA ALA A 286 -5.82 4.53 24.85
C ALA A 286 -7.07 4.87 25.68
N GLU A 287 -6.97 4.78 27.00
CA GLU A 287 -8.07 5.15 27.92
C GLU A 287 -8.39 6.64 27.83
N LYS A 288 -7.35 7.47 27.77
CA LYS A 288 -7.49 8.92 27.65
C LYS A 288 -8.17 9.31 26.35
N LEU A 289 -7.73 8.72 25.23
CA LEU A 289 -8.35 8.93 23.91
C LEU A 289 -9.78 8.40 23.87
N PHE A 290 -10.02 7.20 24.40
CA PHE A 290 -11.35 6.60 24.49
C PHE A 290 -12.33 7.53 25.20
N LEU A 291 -11.95 8.03 26.39
CA LEU A 291 -12.75 9.01 27.11
C LEU A 291 -12.87 10.31 26.30
N LYS A 292 -11.81 10.80 25.70
CA LYS A 292 -11.85 12.07 24.97
C LYS A 292 -12.76 12.05 23.73
N ILE A 293 -12.81 10.92 23.03
CA ILE A 293 -13.69 10.71 21.88
C ILE A 293 -15.15 10.61 22.32
N LEU A 294 -15.43 9.88 23.41
CA LEU A 294 -16.79 9.77 23.93
C LEU A 294 -17.25 11.05 24.64
N PHE A 295 -16.31 11.91 25.04
CA PHE A 295 -16.53 13.20 25.68
C PHE A 295 -15.74 14.32 25.01
N PRO A 296 -16.17 14.76 23.81
CA PRO A 296 -15.67 16.00 23.27
C PRO A 296 -16.17 17.10 24.20
N LEU A 297 -15.35 17.52 25.16
CA LEU A 297 -15.66 18.57 26.14
C LEU A 297 -16.61 19.60 25.54
N ASP A 298 -17.84 19.68 26.05
CA ASP A 298 -18.59 20.91 25.97
C ASP A 298 -17.68 21.96 26.61
N LYS A 299 -17.15 22.87 25.79
CA LYS A 299 -16.84 24.20 26.32
C LYS A 299 -18.18 24.74 26.79
N ARG A 300 -18.48 24.52 28.06
CA ARG A 300 -19.40 25.37 28.80
C ARG A 300 -18.77 26.76 28.78
N GLU A 301 -19.19 27.57 27.82
CA GLU A 301 -19.42 29.00 28.01
C GLU A 301 -20.89 29.27 27.72
#